data_AF-A0A7H0VB79-F1
#
_entry.id   AF-A0A7H0VB79-F1
#
_cell.length_a   1.000
_cell.length_b   1.000
_cell.length_c   1.000
_cell.angle_alpha   90.00
_cell.angle_beta   90.00
_cell.angle_gamma   90.00
#
_symmetry.space_group_name_H-M   'P 1'
#
loop_
_entity.id
_entity.type
_entity.pdbx_description
1 polymer ?
#
loop_
_entity_poly.entity_id
_entity_poly.type
_entity_poly.pdbx_seq_one_letter_code
_entity_poly.pdbx_strand_id
1 'polypeptide(L)'
;MSTVLPYYPAKLHEGATWYIAFYVIDPRTGKLSRRRIKWNRIEKISERRRQGKEMCRQLNERLARGWNPLAEELASRSQSLLPDAAREFLREKEKRFEEGTVRADTLRSYRSYLSMIEKHIPIGSIPIVWAFSEKPLSHF
;
A
#
# COMPACT_ATOMS: atom_id res chain seq x y z
N MET A 1 -26.85 -16.00 12.47
CA MET A 1 -25.41 -15.76 12.24
C MET A 1 -25.22 -14.28 11.95
N SER A 2 -24.49 -13.55 12.78
CA SER A 2 -24.14 -12.15 12.51
C SER A 2 -23.10 -12.13 11.40
N THR A 3 -23.50 -11.69 10.20
CA THR A 3 -22.58 -11.48 9.09
C THR A 3 -21.71 -10.28 9.43
N VAL A 4 -20.48 -10.54 9.89
CA VAL A 4 -19.48 -9.48 10.08
C VAL A 4 -19.16 -8.93 8.70
N LEU A 5 -19.62 -7.70 8.42
CA LEU A 5 -19.29 -7.04 7.16
C LEU A 5 -17.77 -6.80 7.12
N PRO A 6 -17.07 -7.19 6.04
CA PRO A 6 -15.62 -7.05 5.95
C PRO A 6 -15.15 -5.60 5.75
N TYR A 7 -16.08 -4.63 5.69
CA TYR A 7 -15.81 -3.21 5.53
C TYR A 7 -16.91 -2.36 6.15
N TYR A 8 -16.59 -1.11 6.47
CA TYR A 8 -17.60 -0.07 6.73
C TYR A 8 -17.71 0.86 5.52
N PRO A 9 -18.93 1.19 5.08
CA PRO A 9 -19.14 1.96 3.86
C PRO A 9 -18.55 3.37 3.95
N ALA A 10 -18.18 3.90 2.78
CA ALA A 10 -17.73 5.26 2.58
C ALA A 10 -18.81 6.28 2.94
N LYS A 11 -18.41 7.22 3.79
CA LYS A 11 -19.22 8.36 4.23
C LYS A 11 -18.46 9.66 3.99
N LEU A 12 -19.19 10.66 3.51
CA LEU A 12 -18.71 12.02 3.38
C LEU A 12 -18.82 12.73 4.73
N HIS A 13 -17.72 13.31 5.19
CA HIS A 13 -17.68 14.15 6.38
C HIS A 13 -17.52 15.61 5.96
N GLU A 14 -18.46 16.45 6.40
CA GLU A 14 -18.51 17.89 6.14
C GLU A 14 -18.09 18.66 7.40
N GLY A 15 -17.36 19.76 7.25
CA GLY A 15 -16.86 20.57 8.36
C GLY A 15 -15.73 21.50 7.92
N ALA A 16 -14.82 21.84 8.84
CA ALA A 16 -13.63 22.65 8.52
C ALA A 16 -12.72 21.99 7.46
N THR A 17 -12.67 20.65 7.44
CA THR A 17 -12.00 19.86 6.40
C THR A 17 -12.95 18.77 5.94
N TRP A 18 -13.18 18.73 4.63
CA TRP A 18 -14.01 17.72 4.00
C TRP A 18 -13.16 16.49 3.66
N TYR A 19 -13.69 15.32 3.98
CA TYR A 19 -13.04 14.06 3.63
C TYR A 19 -14.07 12.94 3.50
N ILE A 20 -13.74 11.94 2.71
CA ILE A 20 -14.48 10.68 2.65
C ILE A 20 -13.72 9.68 3.52
N ALA A 21 -14.43 9.00 4.43
CA ALA A 21 -13.84 7.96 5.26
C ALA A 21 -14.62 6.64 5.13
N PHE A 22 -13.86 5.56 5.14
CA PHE A 22 -14.36 4.18 5.13
C PHE A 22 -13.38 3.29 5.90
N TYR A 23 -13.79 2.06 6.20
CA TYR A 23 -12.91 1.09 6.84
C TYR A 23 -12.83 -0.17 5.99
N VAL A 24 -11.66 -0.76 5.93
CA VAL A 24 -11.39 -2.04 5.27
C VAL A 24 -10.53 -2.90 6.17
N ILE A 25 -10.63 -4.23 6.05
CA ILE A 25 -9.73 -5.13 6.74
C ILE A 25 -8.32 -4.97 6.16
N ASP A 26 -7.33 -4.75 7.01
CA ASP A 26 -5.94 -4.80 6.62
C ASP A 26 -5.53 -6.26 6.38
N PRO A 27 -5.12 -6.64 5.16
CA PRO A 27 -4.73 -8.01 4.85
C PRO A 27 -3.50 -8.49 5.63
N ARG A 28 -2.69 -7.58 6.20
CA ARG A 28 -1.52 -7.94 7.00
C ARG A 28 -1.86 -8.29 8.43
N THR A 29 -2.80 -7.56 9.02
CA THR A 29 -3.10 -7.64 10.46
C THR A 29 -4.47 -8.27 10.77
N GLY A 30 -5.33 -8.43 9.76
CA GLY A 30 -6.70 -8.92 9.91
C GLY A 30 -7.64 -7.92 10.61
N LYS A 31 -7.17 -6.73 10.95
CA LYS A 31 -7.93 -5.72 11.70
C LYS A 31 -8.53 -4.66 10.78
N LEU A 32 -9.62 -4.04 11.20
CA LEU A 32 -10.20 -2.92 10.47
C LEU A 32 -9.29 -1.70 10.55
N SER A 33 -8.96 -1.15 9.38
CA SER A 33 -8.15 0.04 9.21
C SER A 33 -8.96 1.15 8.55
N ARG A 34 -8.84 2.37 9.08
CA ARG A 34 -9.54 3.56 8.58
C ARG A 34 -8.79 4.15 7.39
N ARG A 35 -9.47 4.34 6.27
CA ARG A 35 -8.96 5.11 5.12
C ARG A 35 -9.68 6.45 5.00
N ARG A 36 -8.93 7.49 4.66
CA ARG A 36 -9.41 8.87 4.50
C ARG A 36 -8.94 9.44 3.18
N ILE A 37 -9.86 10.01 2.41
CA ILE A 37 -9.59 10.72 1.16
C ILE A 37 -9.97 12.18 1.38
N LYS A 38 -9.01 13.09 1.23
CA LYS A 38 -9.24 14.54 1.38
C LYS A 38 -10.13 15.04 0.24
N TRP A 39 -11.16 15.82 0.56
CA TRP A 39 -12.19 16.26 -0.38
C TRP A 39 -12.41 17.78 -0.37
N ASN A 40 -11.32 18.55 -0.44
CA ASN A 40 -11.34 20.02 -0.32
C ASN A 40 -11.16 20.78 -1.64
N ARG A 41 -10.99 20.10 -2.78
CA ARG A 41 -10.57 20.75 -4.04
C ARG A 41 -11.65 21.59 -4.72
N ILE A 42 -12.93 21.33 -4.45
CA ILE A 42 -14.07 21.96 -5.13
C ILE A 42 -14.51 23.19 -4.34
N GLU A 43 -14.52 24.39 -4.90
CA GLU A 43 -14.86 25.61 -4.15
C GLU A 43 -16.34 25.68 -3.77
N LYS A 44 -17.25 25.41 -4.72
CA LYS A 44 -18.69 25.52 -4.51
C LYS A 44 -19.19 24.39 -3.61
N ILE A 45 -19.76 24.73 -2.45
CA ILE A 45 -20.22 23.77 -1.43
C ILE A 45 -21.27 22.78 -1.99
N SER A 46 -22.24 23.27 -2.77
CA SER A 46 -23.30 22.42 -3.35
C SER A 46 -22.70 21.36 -4.27
N GLU A 47 -21.72 21.75 -5.08
CA GLU A 47 -21.05 20.88 -6.03
C GLU A 47 -20.13 19.90 -5.31
N ARG A 48 -19.40 20.38 -4.29
CA ARG A 48 -18.55 19.55 -3.43
C ARG A 48 -19.35 18.44 -2.76
N ARG A 49 -20.55 18.74 -2.26
CA ARG A 49 -21.47 17.77 -1.68
C ARG A 49 -22.01 16.78 -2.72
N ARG A 50 -22.44 17.28 -3.88
CA ARG A 50 -22.93 16.43 -4.98
C ARG A 50 -21.87 15.42 -5.41
N GLN A 51 -20.67 15.89 -5.75
CA GLN A 51 -19.57 15.03 -6.19
C GLN A 51 -19.07 14.13 -5.05
N GLY A 52 -19.02 14.62 -3.81
CA GLY A 52 -18.61 13.82 -2.65
C GLY A 52 -19.55 12.63 -2.39
N LYS A 53 -20.87 12.83 -2.51
CA LYS A 53 -21.87 11.76 -2.41
C LYS A 53 -21.72 10.74 -3.54
N GLU A 54 -21.51 11.22 -4.76
CA GLU A 54 -21.30 10.36 -5.92
C GLU A 54 -20.02 9.50 -5.77
N MET A 55 -18.93 10.08 -5.28
CA MET A 55 -17.72 9.33 -4.95
C MET A 55 -17.95 8.28 -3.85
N CYS A 56 -18.75 8.60 -2.83
CA CYS A 56 -19.12 7.61 -1.81
C CYS A 56 -19.89 6.44 -2.42
N ARG A 57 -20.82 6.70 -3.35
CA ARG A 57 -21.56 5.66 -4.07
C ARG A 57 -20.61 4.73 -4.83
N GLN A 58 -19.72 5.30 -5.64
CA GLN A 58 -18.74 4.53 -6.42
C GLN A 58 -17.80 3.70 -5.52
N LEU A 59 -17.32 4.30 -4.43
CA LEU A 59 -16.50 3.57 -3.45
C LEU A 59 -17.28 2.42 -2.81
N ASN A 60 -18.53 2.64 -2.43
CA ASN A 60 -19.38 1.60 -1.85
C ASN A 60 -19.66 0.45 -2.83
N GLU A 61 -19.88 0.74 -4.11
CA GLU A 61 -20.02 -0.27 -5.16
C GLU A 61 -18.74 -1.09 -5.36
N ARG A 62 -17.56 -0.46 -5.23
CA ARG A 62 -16.28 -1.17 -5.27
C ARG A 62 -16.10 -2.05 -4.02
N LEU A 63 -16.35 -1.50 -2.84
CA LEU A 63 -16.23 -2.23 -1.56
C LEU A 63 -17.19 -3.43 -1.52
N ALA A 64 -18.42 -3.28 -2.03
CA ALA A 64 -19.39 -4.36 -2.14
C ALA A 64 -18.95 -5.48 -3.07
N ARG A 65 -18.17 -5.15 -4.12
CA ARG A 65 -17.52 -6.12 -5.02
C ARG A 65 -16.25 -6.74 -4.43
N GLY A 66 -15.94 -6.48 -3.16
CA GLY A 66 -14.76 -7.02 -2.48
C GLY A 66 -13.47 -6.25 -2.75
N TRP A 67 -13.54 -5.03 -3.31
CA TRP A 67 -12.35 -4.20 -3.48
C TRP A 67 -11.81 -3.75 -2.13
N ASN A 68 -10.48 -3.82 -1.97
CA ASN A 68 -9.78 -3.37 -0.78
C ASN A 68 -8.49 -2.62 -1.20
N PRO A 69 -8.35 -1.32 -0.89
CA PRO A 69 -7.18 -0.54 -1.30
C PRO A 69 -5.88 -1.05 -0.66
N LEU A 70 -5.92 -1.61 0.56
CA LEU A 70 -4.73 -2.14 1.20
C LEU A 70 -4.26 -3.43 0.54
N ALA A 71 -5.20 -4.24 0.03
CA ALA A 71 -4.88 -5.41 -0.76
C ALA A 71 -4.31 -5.04 -2.13
N GLU A 72 -4.84 -3.99 -2.77
CA GLU A 72 -4.31 -3.47 -4.04
C GLU A 72 -2.91 -2.86 -3.88
N GLU A 73 -2.67 -2.07 -2.83
CA GLU A 73 -1.35 -1.54 -2.49
C GLU A 73 -0.34 -2.66 -2.19
N LEU A 74 -0.77 -3.71 -1.49
CA LEU A 74 0.07 -4.88 -1.23
C LEU A 74 0.34 -5.65 -2.53
N ALA A 75 -0.69 -5.89 -3.34
CA ALA A 75 -0.58 -6.58 -4.63
C ALA A 75 0.41 -5.85 -5.55
N SER A 76 0.25 -4.54 -5.73
CA SER A 76 1.15 -3.69 -6.51
C SER A 76 2.60 -3.77 -6.03
N ARG A 77 2.85 -3.76 -4.71
CA ARG A 77 4.20 -3.92 -4.16
C ARG A 77 4.74 -5.35 -4.25
N SER A 78 3.86 -6.34 -4.23
CA SER A 78 4.20 -7.76 -4.29
C SER A 78 4.40 -8.30 -5.71
N GLN A 79 3.94 -7.55 -6.72
CA GLN A 79 4.12 -7.87 -8.14
C GLN A 79 5.53 -7.57 -8.63
N SER A 80 6.32 -6.79 -7.88
CA SER A 80 7.75 -6.62 -8.18
C SER A 80 8.50 -7.88 -7.80
N LEU A 81 9.15 -8.52 -8.77
CA LEU A 81 10.11 -9.57 -8.48
C LEU A 81 11.27 -8.97 -7.67
N LEU A 82 11.92 -9.79 -6.83
CA LEU A 82 13.06 -9.34 -6.01
C LEU A 82 14.12 -8.56 -6.82
N PRO A 83 14.48 -8.95 -8.06
CA PRO A 83 15.42 -8.17 -8.88
C PRO A 83 14.90 -6.78 -9.26
N ASP A 84 13.59 -6.63 -9.50
CA ASP A 84 13.00 -5.34 -9.88
C ASP A 84 12.93 -4.41 -8.66
N ALA A 85 12.57 -4.94 -7.49
CA ALA A 85 12.60 -4.20 -6.23
C ALA A 85 14.01 -3.76 -5.83
N ALA A 86 15.02 -4.63 -6.04
CA ALA A 86 16.43 -4.31 -5.82
C ALA A 86 16.92 -3.16 -6.73
N ARG A 87 16.52 -3.17 -8.01
CA ARG A 87 16.84 -2.10 -8.97
C ARG A 87 16.18 -0.77 -8.59
N GLU A 88 14.92 -0.79 -8.18
CA GLU A 88 14.21 0.43 -7.76
C GLU A 88 14.82 1.04 -6.49
N PHE A 89 15.18 0.20 -5.51
CA PHE A 89 15.91 0.63 -4.32
C PHE A 89 17.24 1.30 -4.66
N LEU A 90 18.03 0.72 -5.57
CA LEU A 90 19.29 1.32 -6.00
C LEU A 90 19.08 2.68 -6.65
N ARG A 91 18.09 2.82 -7.54
CA ARG A 91 17.76 4.10 -8.18
C ARG A 91 17.40 5.18 -7.16
N GLU A 92 16.63 4.84 -6.13
CA GLU A 92 16.30 5.77 -5.05
C GLU A 92 17.55 6.22 -4.28
N LYS A 93 18.47 5.29 -3.99
CA LYS A 93 19.72 5.61 -3.28
C LYS A 93 20.71 6.40 -4.14
N GLU A 94 20.77 6.15 -5.43
CA GLU A 94 21.56 6.94 -6.40
C GLU A 94 21.05 8.38 -6.45
N LYS A 95 19.73 8.58 -6.57
CA LYS A 95 19.13 9.91 -6.53
C LYS A 95 19.47 10.66 -5.22
N ARG A 96 19.38 9.98 -4.07
CA ARG A 96 19.75 10.58 -2.78
C ARG A 96 21.26 10.84 -2.62
N PHE A 97 22.10 10.12 -3.35
CA PHE A 97 23.54 10.39 -3.44
C PHE A 97 23.81 11.65 -4.28
N GLU A 98 23.12 11.81 -5.40
CA GLU A 98 23.17 13.03 -6.22
C GLU A 98 22.70 14.27 -5.43
N GLU A 99 21.70 14.10 -4.56
CA GLU A 99 21.22 15.12 -3.61
C GLU A 99 22.17 15.33 -2.41
N GLY A 100 23.35 14.69 -2.39
CA GLY A 100 24.38 14.86 -1.36
C GLY A 100 24.04 14.27 0.02
N THR A 101 22.93 13.54 0.14
CA THR A 101 22.42 13.03 1.41
C THR A 101 22.98 11.64 1.76
N VAL A 102 23.56 10.94 0.80
CA VAL A 102 24.17 9.61 0.96
C VAL A 102 25.65 9.66 0.61
N ARG A 103 26.49 8.92 1.34
CA ARG A 103 27.94 8.83 1.06
C ARG A 103 28.22 7.81 -0.05
N ALA A 104 29.29 8.03 -0.82
CA ALA A 104 29.68 7.14 -1.91
C ALA A 104 29.95 5.70 -1.43
N ASP A 105 30.54 5.56 -0.24
CA ASP A 105 30.85 4.25 0.36
C ASP A 105 29.58 3.45 0.74
N THR A 106 28.53 4.17 1.16
CA THR A 106 27.22 3.57 1.42
C THR A 106 26.58 3.03 0.15
N LEU A 107 26.69 3.77 -0.97
CA LEU A 107 26.19 3.33 -2.26
C LEU A 107 26.97 2.12 -2.79
N ARG A 108 28.30 2.12 -2.63
CA ARG A 108 29.17 0.99 -2.98
C ARG A 108 28.79 -0.28 -2.21
N SER A 109 28.56 -0.15 -0.91
CA SER A 109 28.15 -1.27 -0.05
C SER A 109 26.80 -1.84 -0.48
N TYR A 110 25.81 -0.99 -0.76
CA TYR A 110 24.49 -1.42 -1.25
C TYR A 110 24.56 -2.17 -2.59
N ARG A 111 25.35 -1.69 -3.54
CA ARG A 111 25.60 -2.39 -4.82
C ARG A 111 26.22 -3.76 -4.58
N SER A 112 27.20 -3.85 -3.68
CA SER A 112 27.86 -5.12 -3.36
C SER A 112 26.91 -6.13 -2.71
N TYR A 113 26.08 -5.69 -1.76
CA TYR A 113 25.12 -6.58 -1.10
C TYR A 113 24.05 -7.09 -2.06
N LEU A 114 23.53 -6.23 -2.93
CA LEU A 114 22.52 -6.63 -3.92
C LEU A 114 23.09 -7.57 -4.97
N SER A 115 24.32 -7.34 -5.43
CA SER A 115 25.02 -8.29 -6.32
C SER A 115 25.19 -9.67 -5.69
N MET A 116 25.46 -9.73 -4.38
CA MET A 116 25.56 -10.99 -3.66
C MET A 116 24.19 -11.69 -3.56
N ILE A 117 23.13 -10.94 -3.29
CA ILE A 117 21.76 -11.45 -3.22
C ILE A 117 21.30 -11.99 -4.60
N GLU A 118 21.56 -11.27 -5.69
CA GLU A 118 21.25 -11.72 -7.06
C GLU A 118 22.01 -13.00 -7.44
N LYS A 119 23.26 -13.12 -7.00
CA LYS A 119 24.10 -14.30 -7.28
C LYS A 119 23.65 -15.55 -6.52
N HIS A 120 23.09 -15.39 -5.32
CA HIS A 120 22.81 -16.49 -4.41
C HIS A 120 21.32 -16.86 -4.28
N ILE A 121 20.39 -16.05 -4.80
CA ILE A 121 18.96 -16.36 -4.80
C ILE A 121 18.51 -16.73 -6.23
N PRO A 122 18.08 -17.98 -6.49
CA PRO A 122 17.60 -18.38 -7.80
C PRO A 122 16.31 -17.59 -8.16
N ILE A 123 16.41 -16.83 -9.25
CA ILE A 123 15.32 -16.02 -9.80
C ILE A 123 14.14 -16.95 -10.11
N GLY A 124 13.05 -16.81 -9.34
CA GLY A 124 11.81 -17.60 -9.49
C GLY A 124 11.32 -18.33 -8.25
N SER A 125 12.07 -18.35 -7.12
CA SER A 125 11.72 -19.26 -6.01
C SER A 125 10.93 -18.64 -4.85
N ILE A 126 10.79 -17.32 -4.75
CA ILE A 126 10.11 -16.69 -3.59
C ILE A 126 9.38 -15.41 -4.01
N PRO A 127 8.04 -15.42 -4.08
CA PRO A 127 7.26 -14.18 -4.01
C PRO A 127 7.54 -13.50 -2.67
N ILE A 128 7.87 -12.20 -2.67
CA ILE A 128 8.17 -11.41 -1.45
C ILE A 128 7.08 -11.53 -0.37
N VAL A 129 5.85 -11.88 -0.77
CA VAL A 129 4.71 -12.17 0.12
C VAL A 129 5.02 -13.26 1.17
N TRP A 130 5.82 -14.27 0.85
CA TRP A 130 6.10 -15.39 1.77
C TRP A 130 7.18 -15.11 2.82
N ALA A 131 7.94 -14.01 2.70
CA ALA A 131 9.00 -13.68 3.64
C ALA A 131 8.49 -13.04 4.95
N PHE A 132 7.22 -12.61 5.02
CA PHE A 132 6.63 -11.91 6.17
C PHE A 132 5.46 -12.65 6.83
N SER A 133 5.14 -13.87 6.40
CA SER A 133 4.17 -14.71 7.10
C SER A 133 4.89 -15.43 8.25
N GLU A 134 4.72 -14.95 9.47
CA GLU A 134 5.11 -15.63 10.70
C GLU A 134 4.57 -17.08 10.69
N LYS A 135 5.43 -18.06 10.40
CA LYS A 135 5.20 -19.41 10.89
C LYS A 135 5.81 -19.48 12.29
N PRO A 136 5.04 -19.72 13.36
CA PRO A 136 5.65 -20.22 14.57
C PRO A 136 6.28 -21.57 14.24
N LEU A 137 7.59 -21.69 14.48
CA LEU A 137 8.26 -22.99 14.51
C LEU A 137 7.58 -23.82 15.61
N SER A 138 6.67 -24.70 15.20
CA SER A 138 6.13 -25.78 16.02
C SER A 138 6.23 -27.05 15.21
N HIS A 139 7.15 -27.93 15.65
CA HIS A 139 7.37 -29.37 15.35
C HIS A 139 7.26 -29.79 13.86
N PHE A 140 8.27 -30.39 13.23
CA PHE A 140 9.13 -31.52 13.63
C PHE A 140 10.52 -31.38 12.99
#